data_AF-A0A026WHN3-F1
#
_entry.id   AF-A0A026WHN3-F1
#
_cell.length_a   1.000
_cell.length_b   1.000
_cell.length_c   1.000
_cell.angle_alpha   90.00
_cell.angle_beta   90.00
_cell.angle_gamma   90.00
#
_symmetry.space_group_name_H-M   'P 1'
#
loop_
_entity.id
_entity.type
_entity.pdbx_description
1 polymer ?
#
loop_
_entity_poly.entity_id
_entity_poly.type
_entity_poly.pdbx_seq_one_letter_code
_entity_poly.pdbx_strand_id
1 'polypeptide(L)' 'MFRANEVYRDIPTTPEDMRERIQRACTAITPESLKNVKQSFIHRIRKCIEVNGDHFEHL' A
#
# COMPACT_ATOMS: atom_id res chain seq x y z
N MET A 1 2.05 -1.80 -2.65
CA MET A 1 1.07 -0.90 -2.02
C MET A 1 -0.17 -1.71 -1.71
N PHE A 2 -0.64 -1.70 -0.46
CA PHE A 2 -1.84 -2.43 -0.07
C PHE A 2 -3.04 -1.92 -0.87
N ARG A 3 -3.78 -2.83 -1.51
CA ARG A 3 -4.85 -2.49 -2.44
C ARG A 3 -6.19 -2.39 -1.71
N ALA A 4 -6.32 -1.42 -0.82
CA ALA A 4 -7.60 -1.14 -0.16
C ALA A 4 -8.74 -0.96 -1.18
N ASN A 5 -8.45 -0.30 -2.30
CA ASN A 5 -9.39 -0.14 -3.41
C ASN A 5 -9.91 -1.46 -4.00
N GLU A 6 -9.19 -2.57 -3.87
CA GLU A 6 -9.63 -3.89 -4.35
C GLU A 6 -10.59 -4.54 -3.36
N VAL A 7 -10.37 -4.35 -2.05
CA VAL A 7 -11.23 -4.88 -0.99
C VAL A 7 -12.58 -4.15 -0.93
N TYR A 8 -12.54 -2.82 -1.08
CA TYR A 8 -13.71 -1.94 -0.95
C TYR A 8 -14.34 -1.52 -2.28
N ARG A 9 -13.97 -2.17 -3.41
CA ARG A 9 -14.52 -1.84 -4.73
C ARG A 9 -16.03 -1.96 -4.75
N ASP A 10 -16.55 -3.03 -4.17
CA ASP A 10 -17.97 -3.36 -4.13
C ASP A 10 -18.48 -3.30 -2.68
N ILE A 11 -19.75 -2.97 -2.49
CA ILE A 11 -20.38 -2.98 -1.15
C ILE A 11 -20.28 -4.42 -0.59
N PRO A 12 -19.71 -4.61 0.61
CA PRO A 12 -19.60 -5.95 1.17
C PRO A 12 -20.96 -6.47 1.63
N THR A 13 -21.23 -7.75 1.40
CA THR A 13 -22.54 -8.34 1.71
C THR A 13 -22.57 -9.00 3.07
N THR A 14 -21.43 -9.53 3.54
CA THR A 14 -21.28 -10.22 4.83
C THR A 14 -19.87 -10.04 5.41
N PRO A 15 -19.66 -10.29 6.71
CA PRO A 15 -18.31 -10.33 7.30
C PRO A 15 -17.39 -11.37 6.64
N GLU A 16 -17.94 -12.51 6.21
CA GLU A 16 -17.20 -13.58 5.54
C GLU A 16 -16.69 -13.14 4.17
N ASP A 17 -17.53 -12.47 3.39
CA ASP A 17 -17.15 -11.87 2.11
C ASP A 17 -16.00 -10.86 2.28
N MET A 18 -16.07 -9.99 3.31
CA MET A 18 -14.96 -9.09 3.63
C MET A 18 -13.67 -9.83 3.98
N ARG A 19 -13.77 -10.90 4.77
CA ARG A 19 -12.61 -11.71 5.15
C ARG A 19 -11.96 -12.35 3.93
N GLU A 20 -12.74 -12.90 3.01
CA GLU A 20 -12.24 -13.47 1.77
C GLU A 20 -11.56 -12.43 0.87
N ARG A 21 -12.17 -11.25 0.71
CA ARG A 21 -11.60 -10.16 -0.12
C ARG A 21 -10.25 -9.69 0.43
N ILE A 22 -10.13 -9.53 1.75
CA ILE A 22 -8.87 -9.17 2.39
C ILE A 22 -7.82 -10.25 2.14
N GLN A 23 -8.16 -11.53 2.32
CA GLN A 23 -7.23 -12.63 2.08
C GLN A 23 -6.77 -12.65 0.62
N ARG A 24 -7.69 -12.55 -0.35
CA ARG A 24 -7.37 -12.49 -1.79
C ARG A 24 -6.45 -11.31 -2.12
N ALA A 25 -6.75 -10.12 -1.62
CA ALA A 25 -5.93 -8.93 -1.83
C ALA A 25 -4.52 -9.09 -1.26
N CYS A 26 -4.38 -9.72 -0.08
CA CYS A 26 -3.09 -10.03 0.52
C CYS A 26 -2.31 -11.10 -0.28
N THR A 27 -2.98 -12.16 -0.73
CA THR A 27 -2.35 -13.22 -1.55
C THR A 27 -1.92 -12.71 -2.93
N ALA A 28 -2.60 -11.69 -3.47
CA ALA A 28 -2.23 -11.06 -4.73
C ALA A 28 -0.94 -10.20 -4.65
N ILE A 29 -0.39 -9.97 -3.45
CA ILE A 29 0.86 -9.21 -3.29
C ILE A 29 2.04 -10.03 -3.83
N THR A 30 2.65 -9.54 -4.90
CA THR A 30 3.80 -10.19 -5.53
C THR A 30 5.13 -9.82 -4.83
N PRO A 31 6.19 -10.64 -4.95
CA PRO A 31 7.53 -10.27 -4.49
C PRO A 31 8.04 -8.95 -5.09
N GLU A 32 7.70 -8.67 -6.35
CA GLU A 32 7.99 -7.40 -7.01
C GLU A 32 7.31 -6.21 -6.30
N SER A 33 6.06 -6.38 -5.88
CA SER A 33 5.34 -5.35 -5.11
C SER A 33 6.09 -5.00 -3.81
N LEU A 34 6.65 -6.00 -3.12
CA LEU A 34 7.44 -5.79 -1.92
C LEU A 34 8.79 -5.12 -2.22
N LYS A 35 9.46 -5.49 -3.31
CA LYS A 35 10.68 -4.83 -3.78
C LYS A 35 10.43 -3.35 -4.04
N ASN A 36 9.34 -3.02 -4.72
CA ASN A 36 8.96 -1.65 -5.03
C ASN A 36 8.62 -0.86 -3.75
N VAL A 37 7.95 -1.47 -2.77
CA VAL A 37 7.70 -0.86 -1.45
C VAL A 37 9.03 -0.52 -0.75
N LYS A 38 10.00 -1.44 -0.73
CA LYS A 38 11.31 -1.19 -0.13
C LYS A 38 12.04 -0.03 -0.81
N GLN A 39 12.02 0.01 -2.14
CA GLN A 39 12.63 1.11 -2.91
C GLN A 39 11.95 2.45 -2.64
N SER A 40 10.62 2.49 -2.66
CA SER A 40 9.84 3.68 -2.35
C SER A 40 10.08 4.18 -0.92
N PHE A 41 10.20 3.27 0.05
CA PHE A 41 10.50 3.62 1.43
C PHE A 41 11.86 4.31 1.58
N ILE A 42 12.92 3.74 0.97
CA ILE A 42 14.26 4.34 0.97
C ILE A 42 14.23 5.72 0.30
N HIS A 43 13.52 5.85 -0.82
CA HIS A 43 13.37 7.13 -1.52
C HIS A 43 12.69 8.19 -0.64
N ARG A 44 11.58 7.85 0.03
CA ARG A 44 10.85 8.76 0.92
C ARG A 44 11.70 9.19 2.12
N ILE A 45 12.53 8.31 2.69
CA ILE A 45 13.47 8.69 3.75
C ILE A 45 14.48 9.72 3.24
N ARG A 46 15.06 9.52 2.05
CA ARG A 46 16.01 10.48 1.48
C ARG A 46 15.37 11.84 1.26
N LYS A 47 14.15 11.87 0.71
CA LYS A 47 13.39 13.11 0.54
C LYS A 47 13.10 13.81 1.86
N CYS A 48 12.70 13.06 2.89
CA CYS A 48 12.51 13.59 4.24
C CYS A 48 13.79 14.27 4.77
N ILE A 49 14.97 13.66 4.55
CA ILE A 49 16.25 14.23 4.96
C ILE A 49 16.58 15.51 4.16
N GLU A 50 16.35 15.52 2.84
CA GLU A 50 16.60 16.68 1.97
C GLU A 50 15.84 17.94 2.44
N VAL A 51 14.65 17.76 3.03
CA VAL A 51 13.81 18.85 3.53
C VAL A 51 13.90 19.06 5.03
N ASN A 52 14.92 18.49 5.70
CA ASN A 52 15.10 18.57 7.15
C ASN A 52 13.86 18.11 7.96
N GLY A 53 13.16 17.09 7.47
CA GLY A 53 11.98 16.53 8.11
C GLY A 53 10.66 17.22 7.83
N ASP A 54 10.65 18.27 6.98
CA ASP A 54 9.41 18.91 6.52
C ASP A 54 8.61 18.02 5.55
N HIS A 55 7.40 18.45 5.21
CA HIS A 55 6.55 17.77 4.24
C HIS A 55 7.06 17.91 2.81
N PHE A 56 7.06 16.83 2.02
CA PHE A 56 7.66 16.79 0.68
C PHE A 56 6.77 16.23 -0.44
N GLU A 57 5.44 16.14 -0.26
CA GLU A 57 4.56 15.54 -1.31
C GLU A 57 4.46 16.35 -2.62
N HIS A 58 5.19 17.45 -2.78
CA HIS A 58 5.20 18.26 -4.01
C HIS A 58 6.61 18.75 -4.45
N LEU A 59 7.66 18.03 -4.05
CA LEU A 59 9.06 18.33 -4.44
C LEU A 59 9.62 17.37 -5.50
#